data_AF-A0A5C9AA60-F1
#
_entry.id   AF-A0A5C9AA60-F1
#
_cell.length_a   1.000
_cell.length_b   1.000
_cell.length_c   1.000
_cell.angle_alpha   90.00
_cell.angle_beta   90.00
_cell.angle_gamma   90.00
#
_symmetry.space_group_name_H-M   'P 1'
#
loop_
_entity.id
_entity.type
_entity.pdbx_description
1 polymer ?
#
loop_
_entity_poly.entity_id
_entity_poly.type
_entity_poly.pdbx_seq_one_letter_code
_entity_poly.pdbx_strand_id
1 'polypeptide(L)'
;MKKHFAQFYAFITEQQSWFEQHLAADFEQSWDDPVWVCGSNGSGWLRGNGKNKLRFDEIGRTKGIEGRHAVAEDYARFMKALLVLVYRRRNRSISPAVAVATLMILKRWYHSLFEVTGQTHPVYLTTGVIQRSMDNLSAASSLGDPNTANYKGRCVSLQKLVNHQSFTLVTLQYVSDGQYTNQTNLTRKARETMALKQQAKLSDTTTDGEDALITIRGFLNIVALIQRVESDAEKIALNCLLLLVITGFRSIEAFNLRQDALFKRQIDDPALCKRFQDKGLPDYFLGIRYVGVKGAGERTHWVEP
;
A
#
# COMPACT_ATOMS: atom_id res chain seq x y z
N MET A 1 -11.12 -4.99 -31.78
CA MET A 1 -11.40 -6.27 -31.09
C MET A 1 -10.15 -7.15 -30.98
N LYS A 2 -9.51 -7.60 -32.07
CA LYS A 2 -8.29 -8.47 -32.02
C LYS A 2 -7.17 -7.96 -31.10
N LYS A 3 -6.90 -6.64 -31.10
CA LYS A 3 -5.90 -6.00 -30.22
C LYS A 3 -6.16 -6.25 -28.71
N HIS A 4 -7.41 -6.16 -28.29
CA HIS A 4 -7.81 -6.32 -26.88
C HIS A 4 -7.58 -7.76 -26.39
N PHE A 5 -7.92 -8.74 -27.22
CA PHE A 5 -7.63 -10.15 -26.92
C PHE A 5 -6.12 -10.42 -26.90
N ALA A 6 -5.34 -9.85 -27.83
CA ALA A 6 -3.89 -9.97 -27.80
C ALA A 6 -3.28 -9.37 -26.52
N GLN A 7 -3.75 -8.18 -26.11
CA GLN A 7 -3.33 -7.56 -24.84
C GLN A 7 -3.74 -8.39 -23.63
N PHE A 8 -4.93 -8.99 -23.66
CA PHE A 8 -5.38 -9.91 -22.62
C PHE A 8 -4.44 -11.11 -22.50
N TYR A 9 -4.16 -11.81 -23.59
CA TYR A 9 -3.27 -12.97 -23.56
C TYR A 9 -1.84 -12.59 -23.18
N ALA A 10 -1.33 -11.45 -23.66
CA ALA A 10 -0.03 -10.93 -23.21
C ALA A 10 0.01 -10.71 -21.69
N PHE A 11 -1.05 -10.12 -21.12
CA PHE A 11 -1.19 -9.98 -19.67
C PHE A 11 -1.19 -11.34 -18.95
N ILE A 12 -1.97 -12.31 -19.43
CA ILE A 12 -2.01 -13.67 -18.85
C ILE A 12 -0.62 -14.30 -18.89
N THR A 13 0.05 -14.29 -20.05
CA THR A 13 1.38 -14.86 -20.22
C THR A 13 2.42 -14.19 -19.32
N GLU A 14 2.36 -12.87 -19.15
CA GLU A 14 3.26 -12.15 -18.23
C GLU A 14 3.07 -12.62 -16.79
N GLN A 15 1.82 -12.68 -16.30
CA GLN A 15 1.56 -13.07 -14.92
C GLN A 15 1.88 -14.54 -14.66
N GLN A 16 1.57 -15.43 -15.62
CA GLN A 16 1.90 -16.85 -15.56
C GLN A 16 3.42 -17.05 -15.52
N SER A 17 4.16 -16.44 -16.46
CA SER A 17 5.63 -16.56 -16.49
C SER A 17 6.26 -16.06 -15.19
N TRP A 18 5.74 -14.96 -14.64
CA TRP A 18 6.22 -14.44 -13.37
C TRP A 18 5.93 -15.39 -12.20
N PHE A 19 4.74 -15.99 -12.16
CA PHE A 19 4.36 -17.00 -11.16
C PHE A 19 5.31 -18.21 -11.23
N GLU A 20 5.55 -18.75 -12.41
CA GLU A 20 6.44 -19.92 -12.57
C GLU A 20 7.87 -19.61 -12.13
N GLN A 21 8.36 -18.41 -12.44
CA GLN A 21 9.72 -17.99 -12.08
C GLN A 21 9.91 -17.71 -10.58
N HIS A 22 8.88 -17.21 -9.88
CA HIS A 22 9.06 -16.62 -8.53
C HIS A 22 8.25 -17.31 -7.43
N LEU A 23 7.18 -18.02 -7.77
CA LEU A 23 6.22 -18.56 -6.81
C LEU A 23 6.08 -20.08 -6.89
N ALA A 24 6.31 -20.70 -8.05
CA ALA A 24 6.06 -22.13 -8.21
C ALA A 24 7.02 -23.01 -7.38
N ALA A 25 8.24 -22.55 -7.10
CA ALA A 25 9.26 -23.35 -6.43
C ALA A 25 8.90 -23.76 -4.99
N ASP A 26 8.16 -22.92 -4.25
CA ASP A 26 7.78 -23.16 -2.86
C ASP A 26 6.25 -23.31 -2.66
N PHE A 27 5.52 -23.44 -3.77
CA PHE A 27 4.07 -23.54 -3.81
C PHE A 27 3.64 -24.91 -4.34
N GLU A 28 2.78 -25.60 -3.60
CA GLU A 28 2.39 -26.98 -3.87
C GLU A 28 1.49 -27.13 -5.11
N GLN A 29 0.77 -26.06 -5.50
CA GLN A 29 -0.14 -26.11 -6.64
C GLN A 29 0.47 -25.45 -7.87
N SER A 30 0.14 -25.99 -9.05
CA SER A 30 0.57 -25.45 -10.33
C SER A 30 -0.29 -24.27 -10.78
N TRP A 31 0.18 -23.53 -11.80
CA TRP A 31 -0.64 -22.49 -12.42
C TRP A 31 -1.95 -23.04 -12.96
N ASP A 32 -1.96 -24.23 -13.53
CA ASP A 32 -3.13 -24.81 -14.21
C ASP A 32 -4.12 -25.46 -13.25
N ASP A 33 -3.72 -25.73 -12.00
CA ASP A 33 -4.61 -26.37 -11.01
C ASP A 33 -5.89 -25.55 -10.80
N PRO A 34 -7.08 -26.18 -10.79
CA PRO A 34 -8.34 -25.47 -10.62
C PRO A 34 -8.51 -24.90 -9.21
N VAL A 35 -7.72 -25.36 -8.24
CA VAL A 35 -7.80 -24.98 -6.84
C VAL A 35 -6.41 -24.71 -6.28
N TRP A 36 -6.25 -23.55 -5.64
CA TRP A 36 -5.09 -23.21 -4.82
C TRP A 36 -5.45 -23.23 -3.33
N VAL A 37 -4.60 -23.81 -2.49
CA VAL A 37 -4.84 -23.90 -1.04
C VAL A 37 -4.16 -22.72 -0.34
N CYS A 38 -4.86 -22.07 0.59
CA CYS A 38 -4.31 -20.93 1.33
C CYS A 38 -4.62 -21.00 2.83
N GLY A 39 -3.81 -20.29 3.61
CA GLY A 39 -3.88 -20.32 5.07
C GLY A 39 -2.95 -21.36 5.70
N SER A 40 -3.39 -22.03 6.76
CA SER A 40 -2.55 -22.93 7.55
C SER A 40 -2.11 -24.16 6.76
N ASN A 41 -2.95 -24.57 5.81
CA ASN A 41 -2.68 -25.67 4.88
C ASN A 41 -2.17 -25.14 3.53
N GLY A 42 -1.90 -23.84 3.42
CA GLY A 42 -1.31 -23.24 2.22
C GLY A 42 0.21 -23.35 2.22
N SER A 43 0.77 -23.24 1.03
CA SER A 43 2.22 -23.26 0.76
C SER A 43 2.68 -21.93 0.16
N GLY A 44 3.99 -21.71 0.17
CA GLY A 44 4.67 -20.52 -0.34
C GLY A 44 3.96 -19.20 -0.01
N TRP A 45 3.70 -18.42 -1.06
CA TRP A 45 3.10 -17.09 -1.00
C TRP A 45 1.64 -17.02 -0.52
N LEU A 46 0.95 -18.15 -0.38
CA LEU A 46 -0.43 -18.23 0.14
C LEU A 46 -0.52 -18.83 1.55
N ARG A 47 0.63 -19.09 2.20
CA ARG A 47 0.67 -19.50 3.61
C ARG A 47 0.20 -18.36 4.53
N GLY A 48 -0.57 -18.71 5.55
CA GLY A 48 -1.02 -17.74 6.56
C GLY A 48 -2.03 -18.32 7.54
N ASN A 49 -2.86 -17.46 8.12
CA ASN A 49 -3.90 -17.90 9.08
C ASN A 49 -5.21 -18.30 8.38
N GLY A 50 -5.98 -19.17 9.04
CA GLY A 50 -7.25 -19.70 8.56
C GLY A 50 -7.10 -20.90 7.62
N LYS A 51 -8.19 -21.54 7.22
CA LYS A 51 -8.19 -22.68 6.27
C LYS A 51 -9.12 -22.36 5.12
N ASN A 52 -8.56 -22.07 3.94
CA ASN A 52 -9.34 -21.64 2.78
C ASN A 52 -8.82 -22.27 1.48
N LYS A 53 -9.70 -22.36 0.48
CA LYS A 53 -9.39 -22.81 -0.87
C LYS A 53 -9.84 -21.76 -1.88
N LEU A 54 -8.98 -21.48 -2.84
CA LEU A 54 -9.23 -20.60 -3.98
C LEU A 54 -9.54 -21.47 -5.19
N ARG A 55 -10.82 -21.75 -5.41
CA ARG A 55 -11.29 -22.51 -6.58
C ARG A 55 -11.59 -21.55 -7.74
N PHE A 56 -11.03 -21.77 -8.93
CA PHE A 56 -11.10 -20.84 -10.07
C PHE A 56 -12.06 -21.27 -11.19
N ASP A 57 -12.37 -22.56 -11.27
CA ASP A 57 -13.19 -23.20 -12.31
C ASP A 57 -14.70 -23.17 -12.02
N GLU A 58 -15.11 -22.84 -10.80
CA GLU A 58 -16.53 -22.76 -10.43
C GLU A 58 -16.85 -21.61 -9.47
N ILE A 59 -18.08 -21.12 -9.51
CA ILE A 59 -18.69 -20.26 -8.50
C ILE A 59 -19.65 -21.12 -7.68
N GLY A 60 -19.37 -21.28 -6.39
CA GLY A 60 -20.31 -21.90 -5.45
C GLY A 60 -21.38 -20.92 -4.98
N ARG A 61 -22.40 -21.44 -4.30
CA ARG A 61 -23.47 -20.64 -3.70
C ARG A 61 -22.87 -19.59 -2.76
N THR A 62 -23.19 -18.33 -2.99
CA THR A 62 -22.75 -17.20 -2.15
C THR A 62 -23.85 -16.14 -2.08
N LYS A 63 -23.72 -15.18 -1.17
CA LYS A 63 -24.74 -14.15 -0.97
C LYS A 63 -25.02 -13.39 -2.29
N GLY A 64 -26.23 -13.46 -2.82
CA GLY A 64 -26.62 -12.82 -4.09
C GLY A 64 -26.19 -13.57 -5.36
N ILE A 65 -25.70 -14.81 -5.26
CA ILE A 65 -25.51 -15.73 -6.39
C ILE A 65 -26.08 -17.09 -6.01
N GLU A 66 -27.11 -17.52 -6.73
CA GLU A 66 -27.76 -18.80 -6.51
C GLU A 66 -27.10 -19.92 -7.30
N GLY A 67 -27.15 -21.15 -6.78
CA GLY A 67 -26.63 -22.32 -7.47
C GLY A 67 -25.10 -22.41 -7.57
N ARG A 68 -24.63 -23.32 -8.43
CA ARG A 68 -23.22 -23.45 -8.82
C ARG A 68 -23.09 -23.13 -10.30
N HIS A 69 -22.06 -22.36 -10.66
CA HIS A 69 -21.81 -21.94 -12.04
C HIS A 69 -20.40 -22.33 -12.46
N ALA A 70 -20.25 -22.92 -13.64
CA ALA A 70 -18.94 -23.15 -14.23
C ALA A 70 -18.33 -21.84 -14.72
N VAL A 71 -17.03 -21.67 -14.55
CA VAL A 71 -16.27 -20.50 -15.00
C VAL A 71 -15.49 -20.85 -16.26
N ALA A 72 -15.64 -20.04 -17.30
CA ALA A 72 -14.89 -20.20 -18.54
C ALA A 72 -13.37 -20.10 -18.31
N GLU A 73 -12.61 -20.88 -19.06
CA GLU A 73 -11.15 -21.05 -18.90
C GLU A 73 -10.39 -19.71 -18.92
N ASP A 74 -10.67 -18.85 -19.90
CA ASP A 74 -10.03 -17.53 -20.00
C ASP A 74 -10.33 -16.65 -18.78
N TYR A 75 -11.54 -16.76 -18.20
CA TYR A 75 -11.88 -16.02 -16.99
C TYR A 75 -11.19 -16.63 -15.75
N ALA A 76 -11.05 -17.95 -15.68
CA ALA A 76 -10.29 -18.61 -14.63
C ALA A 76 -8.81 -18.16 -14.64
N ARG A 77 -8.18 -18.12 -15.83
CA ARG A 77 -6.81 -17.59 -16.03
C ARG A 77 -6.72 -16.12 -15.62
N PHE A 78 -7.71 -15.31 -15.98
CA PHE A 78 -7.80 -13.91 -15.56
C PHE A 78 -7.83 -13.75 -14.03
N MET A 79 -8.62 -14.58 -13.33
CA MET A 79 -8.69 -14.53 -11.87
C MET A 79 -7.33 -14.86 -11.23
N LYS A 80 -6.63 -15.87 -11.73
CA LYS A 80 -5.28 -16.23 -11.28
C LYS A 80 -4.28 -15.11 -11.54
N ALA A 81 -4.25 -14.57 -12.76
CA ALA A 81 -3.38 -13.49 -13.17
C ALA A 81 -3.59 -12.22 -12.34
N LEU A 82 -4.84 -11.82 -12.09
CA LEU A 82 -5.11 -10.65 -11.27
C LEU A 82 -4.73 -10.86 -9.80
N LEU A 83 -4.90 -12.08 -9.27
CA LEU A 83 -4.47 -12.39 -7.91
C LEU A 83 -2.94 -12.28 -7.75
N VAL A 84 -2.18 -12.81 -8.71
CA VAL A 84 -0.71 -12.66 -8.75
C VAL A 84 -0.31 -11.20 -8.89
N LEU A 85 -0.97 -10.43 -9.74
CA LEU A 85 -0.71 -8.99 -9.88
C LEU A 85 -0.96 -8.22 -8.57
N VAL A 86 -2.03 -8.55 -7.84
CA VAL A 86 -2.34 -7.95 -6.53
C VAL A 86 -1.24 -8.27 -5.52
N TYR A 87 -0.75 -9.51 -5.49
CA TYR A 87 0.38 -9.90 -4.65
C TYR A 87 1.66 -9.11 -4.99
N ARG A 88 2.01 -9.04 -6.29
CA ARG A 88 3.17 -8.28 -6.78
C ARG A 88 3.12 -6.81 -6.35
N ARG A 89 1.96 -6.17 -6.49
CA ARG A 89 1.76 -4.74 -6.14
C ARG A 89 1.76 -4.46 -4.65
N ARG A 90 1.43 -5.44 -3.80
CA ARG A 90 1.42 -5.30 -2.33
C ARG A 90 2.75 -5.73 -1.69
N ASN A 91 3.86 -5.31 -2.28
CA ASN A 91 5.21 -5.65 -1.83
C ASN A 91 5.40 -7.16 -1.62
N ARG A 92 4.84 -7.99 -2.52
CA ARG A 92 4.94 -9.46 -2.45
C ARG A 92 4.37 -10.01 -1.13
N SER A 93 3.24 -9.46 -0.71
CA SER A 93 2.52 -9.93 0.49
C SER A 93 1.01 -9.91 0.27
N ILE A 94 0.34 -10.99 0.66
CA ILE A 94 -1.11 -11.08 0.66
C ILE A 94 -1.55 -12.00 1.80
N SER A 95 -2.57 -11.61 2.57
CA SER A 95 -3.16 -12.53 3.54
C SER A 95 -4.17 -13.45 2.84
N PRO A 96 -4.39 -14.69 3.33
CA PRO A 96 -5.40 -15.59 2.78
C PRO A 96 -6.79 -14.95 2.70
N ALA A 97 -7.19 -14.17 3.70
CA ALA A 97 -8.46 -13.44 3.68
C ALA A 97 -8.54 -12.40 2.56
N VAL A 98 -7.44 -11.70 2.26
CA VAL A 98 -7.39 -10.76 1.13
C VAL A 98 -7.49 -11.52 -0.19
N ALA A 99 -6.82 -12.65 -0.34
CA ALA A 99 -6.88 -13.48 -1.54
C ALA A 99 -8.29 -14.02 -1.82
N VAL A 100 -8.96 -14.56 -0.78
CA VAL A 100 -10.36 -15.01 -0.87
C VAL A 100 -11.29 -13.86 -1.26
N ALA A 101 -11.17 -12.71 -0.60
CA ALA A 101 -12.02 -11.55 -0.91
C ALA A 101 -11.80 -11.03 -2.35
N THR A 102 -10.55 -11.02 -2.84
CA THR A 102 -10.24 -10.67 -4.23
C THR A 102 -10.91 -11.64 -5.20
N LEU A 103 -10.74 -12.96 -5.00
CA LEU A 103 -11.35 -13.97 -5.85
C LEU A 103 -12.88 -13.87 -5.84
N MET A 104 -13.49 -13.63 -4.67
CA MET A 104 -14.94 -13.49 -4.57
C MET A 104 -15.48 -12.29 -5.34
N ILE A 105 -14.75 -11.18 -5.40
CA ILE A 105 -15.12 -10.04 -6.25
C ILE A 105 -15.11 -10.43 -7.72
N LEU A 106 -14.04 -11.09 -8.18
CA LEU A 106 -13.90 -11.46 -9.59
C LEU A 106 -14.94 -12.48 -10.03
N LYS A 107 -15.31 -13.43 -9.16
CA LYS A 107 -16.43 -14.33 -9.42
C LYS A 107 -17.76 -13.59 -9.58
N ARG A 108 -18.01 -12.57 -8.75
CA ARG A 108 -19.21 -11.75 -8.91
C ARG A 108 -19.18 -10.94 -10.21
N TRP A 109 -18.00 -10.50 -10.65
CA TRP A 109 -17.87 -9.84 -11.96
C TRP A 109 -18.16 -10.82 -13.11
N TYR A 110 -17.69 -12.07 -13.03
CA TYR A 110 -18.03 -13.10 -14.01
C TYR A 110 -19.53 -13.38 -14.09
N HIS A 111 -20.16 -13.58 -12.93
CA HIS A 111 -21.60 -13.82 -12.86
C HIS A 111 -22.39 -12.69 -13.52
N SER A 112 -22.09 -11.44 -13.14
CA SER A 112 -22.77 -10.29 -13.73
C SER A 112 -22.39 -10.04 -15.20
N LEU A 113 -21.18 -10.43 -15.64
CA LEU A 113 -20.80 -10.36 -17.04
C LEU A 113 -21.72 -11.26 -17.87
N PHE A 114 -21.91 -12.50 -17.44
CA PHE A 114 -22.80 -13.44 -18.09
C PHE A 114 -24.26 -12.97 -18.06
N GLU A 115 -24.76 -12.54 -16.89
CA GLU A 115 -26.13 -12.04 -16.77
C GLU A 115 -26.44 -10.82 -17.65
N VAL A 116 -25.51 -9.87 -17.73
CA VAL A 116 -25.75 -8.58 -18.43
C VAL A 116 -25.49 -8.70 -19.93
N THR A 117 -24.54 -9.54 -20.35
CA THR A 117 -24.02 -9.52 -21.73
C THR A 117 -24.10 -10.87 -22.44
N GLY A 118 -24.34 -11.97 -21.73
CA GLY A 118 -24.20 -13.34 -22.24
C GLY A 118 -22.76 -13.76 -22.54
N GLN A 119 -21.77 -12.89 -22.32
CA GLN A 119 -20.35 -13.16 -22.57
C GLN A 119 -19.67 -13.76 -21.35
N THR A 120 -18.55 -14.44 -21.58
CA THR A 120 -17.74 -15.06 -20.52
C THR A 120 -16.30 -14.55 -20.50
N HIS A 121 -15.85 -13.83 -21.54
CA HIS A 121 -14.46 -13.39 -21.67
C HIS A 121 -14.21 -12.03 -20.98
N PRO A 122 -13.13 -11.85 -20.19
CA PRO A 122 -12.84 -10.62 -19.44
C PRO A 122 -12.75 -9.32 -20.26
N VAL A 123 -12.41 -9.41 -21.54
CA VAL A 123 -12.38 -8.26 -22.48
C VAL A 123 -13.71 -7.51 -22.54
N TYR A 124 -14.82 -8.20 -22.30
CA TYR A 124 -16.17 -7.64 -22.30
C TYR A 124 -16.60 -7.02 -20.96
N LEU A 125 -15.72 -6.97 -19.96
CA LEU A 125 -16.02 -6.25 -18.72
C LEU A 125 -16.31 -4.76 -19.02
N THR A 126 -17.39 -4.26 -18.45
CA THR A 126 -17.81 -2.85 -18.53
C THR A 126 -18.11 -2.31 -17.14
N THR A 127 -18.20 -0.98 -17.01
CA THR A 127 -18.66 -0.35 -15.77
C THR A 127 -20.05 -0.87 -15.34
N GLY A 128 -20.95 -1.11 -16.28
CA GLY A 128 -22.29 -1.64 -16.00
C GLY A 128 -22.27 -3.05 -15.41
N VAL A 129 -21.36 -3.91 -15.89
CA VAL A 129 -21.15 -5.26 -15.31
C VAL A 129 -20.68 -5.17 -13.86
N ILE A 130 -19.71 -4.29 -13.57
CA ILE A 130 -19.19 -4.11 -12.21
C ILE A 130 -20.25 -3.50 -11.29
N GLN A 131 -21.03 -2.52 -11.78
CA GLN A 131 -22.12 -1.92 -11.03
C GLN A 131 -23.17 -2.97 -10.68
N ARG A 132 -23.66 -3.74 -11.66
CA ARG A 132 -24.64 -4.82 -11.44
C ARG A 132 -24.14 -5.84 -10.42
N SER A 133 -22.86 -6.19 -10.48
CA SER A 133 -22.21 -7.09 -9.53
C SER A 133 -22.30 -6.60 -8.09
N MET A 134 -22.06 -5.30 -7.88
CA MET A 134 -22.11 -4.68 -6.56
C MET A 134 -23.55 -4.43 -6.09
N ASP A 135 -24.47 -4.11 -6.99
CA ASP A 135 -25.89 -3.96 -6.70
C ASP A 135 -26.51 -5.29 -6.24
N ASN A 136 -26.20 -6.40 -6.92
CA ASN A 136 -26.63 -7.74 -6.52
C ASN A 136 -26.10 -8.11 -5.12
N LEU A 137 -24.84 -7.76 -4.81
CA LEU A 137 -24.28 -7.95 -3.47
C LEU A 137 -24.99 -7.08 -2.43
N SER A 138 -25.24 -5.80 -2.74
CA SER A 138 -25.93 -4.87 -1.87
C SER A 138 -27.36 -5.32 -1.56
N ALA A 139 -28.12 -5.73 -2.58
CA ALA A 139 -29.50 -6.20 -2.43
C ALA A 139 -29.61 -7.48 -1.59
N ALA A 140 -28.63 -8.37 -1.69
CA ALA A 140 -28.57 -9.59 -0.89
C ALA A 140 -27.96 -9.40 0.51
N SER A 141 -27.51 -8.19 0.85
CA SER A 141 -26.88 -7.87 2.14
C SER A 141 -27.84 -7.12 3.06
N SER A 142 -27.64 -7.27 4.36
CA SER A 142 -28.30 -6.44 5.36
C SER A 142 -27.92 -4.97 5.17
N LEU A 143 -28.86 -4.06 5.44
CA LEU A 143 -28.62 -2.62 5.36
C LEU A 143 -27.44 -2.24 6.27
N GLY A 144 -26.45 -1.53 5.72
CA GLY A 144 -25.27 -1.11 6.46
C GLY A 144 -24.19 -2.18 6.68
N ASP A 145 -24.24 -3.34 6.02
CA ASP A 145 -23.21 -4.38 6.12
C ASP A 145 -21.82 -3.80 5.75
N PRO A 146 -20.87 -3.71 6.70
CA PRO A 146 -19.60 -3.06 6.48
C PRO A 146 -18.67 -3.90 5.57
N ASN A 147 -19.01 -5.16 5.30
CA ASN A 147 -18.36 -5.95 4.26
C ASN A 147 -18.71 -5.43 2.87
N THR A 148 -19.97 -5.06 2.62
CA THR A 148 -20.39 -4.53 1.31
C THR A 148 -19.56 -3.30 0.92
N ALA A 149 -19.35 -2.37 1.85
CA ALA A 149 -18.48 -1.21 1.64
C ALA A 149 -17.01 -1.62 1.32
N ASN A 150 -16.46 -2.62 2.03
CA ASN A 150 -15.13 -3.15 1.73
C ASN A 150 -15.04 -3.76 0.33
N TYR A 151 -16.06 -4.51 -0.09
CA TYR A 151 -16.11 -5.12 -1.43
C TYR A 151 -16.18 -4.05 -2.53
N LYS A 152 -17.05 -3.04 -2.37
CA LYS A 152 -17.14 -1.90 -3.30
C LYS A 152 -15.81 -1.14 -3.40
N GLY A 153 -15.14 -0.84 -2.27
CA GLY A 153 -13.83 -0.19 -2.25
C GLY A 153 -12.71 -1.02 -2.91
N ARG A 154 -12.73 -2.35 -2.72
CA ARG A 154 -11.80 -3.25 -3.41
C ARG A 154 -12.06 -3.30 -4.92
N CYS A 155 -13.32 -3.24 -5.37
CA CYS A 155 -13.64 -3.15 -6.81
C CYS A 155 -12.98 -1.92 -7.45
N VAL A 156 -13.02 -0.77 -6.77
CA VAL A 156 -12.36 0.45 -7.25
C VAL A 156 -10.85 0.26 -7.41
N SER A 157 -10.21 -0.52 -6.53
CA SER A 157 -8.78 -0.84 -6.64
C SER A 157 -8.50 -1.83 -7.76
N LEU A 158 -9.30 -2.89 -7.89
CA LEU A 158 -9.13 -3.94 -8.90
C LEU A 158 -9.37 -3.41 -10.32
N GLN A 159 -10.39 -2.57 -10.53
CA GLN A 159 -10.63 -2.00 -11.86
C GLN A 159 -9.47 -1.14 -12.34
N LYS A 160 -8.74 -0.46 -11.44
CA LYS A 160 -7.55 0.33 -11.81
C LYS A 160 -6.46 -0.58 -12.34
N LEU A 161 -6.25 -1.74 -11.70
CA LEU A 161 -5.31 -2.73 -12.19
C LEU A 161 -5.71 -3.26 -13.57
N VAL A 162 -7.00 -3.54 -13.78
CA VAL A 162 -7.53 -3.98 -15.09
C VAL A 162 -7.35 -2.90 -16.15
N ASN A 163 -7.71 -1.64 -15.86
CA ASN A 163 -7.55 -0.52 -16.79
C ASN A 163 -6.10 -0.30 -17.19
N HIS A 164 -5.15 -0.47 -16.26
CA HIS A 164 -3.71 -0.37 -16.58
C HIS A 164 -3.27 -1.41 -17.62
N GLN A 165 -3.92 -2.58 -17.69
CA GLN A 165 -3.61 -3.59 -18.71
C GLN A 165 -4.26 -3.27 -20.08
N SER A 166 -5.23 -2.35 -20.12
CA SER A 166 -5.88 -1.87 -21.34
C SER A 166 -6.49 -2.96 -22.24
N PHE A 167 -6.81 -4.14 -21.71
CA PHE A 167 -7.38 -5.24 -22.50
C PHE A 167 -8.91 -5.18 -22.60
N THR A 168 -9.61 -4.41 -21.77
CA THR A 168 -11.07 -4.27 -21.87
C THR A 168 -11.46 -3.40 -23.07
N LEU A 169 -12.64 -3.62 -23.65
CA LEU A 169 -13.15 -2.80 -24.76
C LEU A 169 -13.44 -1.36 -24.35
N VAL A 170 -13.74 -1.14 -23.07
CA VAL A 170 -14.00 0.17 -22.46
C VAL A 170 -13.21 0.31 -21.18
N THR A 171 -12.85 1.54 -20.84
CA THR A 171 -12.25 1.85 -19.54
C THR A 171 -13.31 1.70 -18.45
N LEU A 172 -13.00 0.93 -17.41
CA LEU A 172 -13.87 0.72 -16.26
C LEU A 172 -13.85 1.98 -15.38
N GLN A 173 -15.03 2.48 -15.04
CA GLN A 173 -15.21 3.74 -14.29
C GLN A 173 -16.20 3.55 -13.13
N TYR A 174 -16.16 2.39 -12.48
CA TYR A 174 -17.01 2.13 -11.32
C TYR A 174 -16.68 3.08 -10.17
N VAL A 175 -17.68 3.68 -9.56
CA VAL A 175 -17.54 4.54 -8.39
C VAL A 175 -18.26 3.89 -7.23
N SER A 176 -17.58 3.73 -6.10
CA SER A 176 -18.21 3.25 -4.88
C SER A 176 -19.08 4.34 -4.29
N ASP A 177 -20.37 4.10 -4.31
CA ASP A 177 -21.47 4.89 -3.74
C ASP A 177 -21.58 4.78 -2.21
N GLY A 178 -20.83 3.86 -1.58
CA GLY A 178 -20.78 3.73 -0.12
C GLY A 178 -19.75 4.63 0.56
N GLN A 179 -20.16 5.39 1.58
CA GLN A 179 -19.24 5.91 2.59
C GLN A 179 -18.61 4.71 3.31
N TYR A 180 -17.28 4.67 3.37
CA TYR A 180 -16.57 3.60 4.06
C TYR A 180 -16.78 3.73 5.58
N THR A 181 -17.70 2.93 6.14
CA THR A 181 -18.12 3.00 7.55
C THR A 181 -17.44 1.98 8.46
N ASN A 182 -16.57 1.12 7.93
CA ASN A 182 -16.00 -0.01 8.67
C ASN A 182 -14.87 0.44 9.63
N GLN A 183 -15.24 1.01 10.78
CA GLN A 183 -14.30 1.54 11.77
C GLN A 183 -13.34 0.47 12.31
N THR A 184 -13.74 -0.80 12.37
CA THR A 184 -12.94 -1.90 12.95
C THR A 184 -11.78 -2.36 12.05
N ASN A 185 -11.87 -2.26 10.72
CA ASN A 185 -10.82 -2.71 9.77
C ASN A 185 -10.00 -1.57 9.14
N LEU A 186 -10.26 -0.35 9.56
CA LEU A 186 -9.61 0.85 9.04
C LEU A 186 -8.17 0.91 9.55
N THR A 187 -7.18 0.90 8.63
CA THR A 187 -5.78 1.13 9.01
C THR A 187 -5.65 2.48 9.71
N ARG A 188 -4.73 2.61 10.68
CA ARG A 188 -4.53 3.86 11.44
C ARG A 188 -4.41 5.09 10.52
N LYS A 189 -3.61 4.99 9.45
CA LYS A 189 -3.47 6.03 8.41
C LYS A 189 -4.76 6.36 7.68
N ALA A 190 -5.60 5.38 7.39
CA ALA A 190 -6.89 5.63 6.74
C ALA A 190 -7.87 6.33 7.70
N ARG A 191 -7.81 6.05 9.02
CA ARG A 191 -8.59 6.80 10.04
C ARG A 191 -8.13 8.25 10.12
N GLU A 192 -6.82 8.45 10.17
CA GLU A 192 -6.18 9.77 10.14
C GLU A 192 -6.55 10.55 8.87
N THR A 193 -6.54 9.90 7.70
CA THR A 193 -6.90 10.53 6.40
C THR A 193 -8.38 10.87 6.31
N MET A 194 -9.26 10.06 6.90
CA MET A 194 -10.69 10.39 6.96
C MET A 194 -10.96 11.56 7.91
N ALA A 195 -10.27 11.61 9.05
CA ALA A 195 -10.32 12.74 9.97
C ALA A 195 -9.81 14.03 9.29
N LEU A 196 -8.74 13.95 8.49
CA LEU A 196 -8.22 15.06 7.68
C LEU A 196 -9.23 15.53 6.62
N LYS A 197 -9.95 14.61 5.96
CA LYS A 197 -10.98 14.95 4.95
C LYS A 197 -12.24 15.60 5.53
N GLN A 198 -12.50 15.44 6.82
CA GLN A 198 -13.61 16.11 7.52
C GLN A 198 -13.25 17.54 7.94
N GLN A 199 -11.98 17.95 7.84
CA GLN A 199 -11.54 19.31 8.12
C GLN A 199 -11.79 20.22 6.91
N ALA A 200 -12.46 21.35 7.10
CA ALA A 200 -12.81 22.31 6.04
C ALA A 200 -11.61 23.08 5.46
N LYS A 201 -10.44 23.00 6.12
CA LYS A 201 -9.15 23.50 5.63
C LYS A 201 -8.10 22.42 5.86
N LEU A 202 -7.31 22.15 4.82
CA LEU A 202 -6.04 21.45 4.96
C LEU A 202 -5.04 22.44 5.58
N SER A 203 -4.39 22.03 6.65
CA SER A 203 -3.27 22.76 7.25
C SER A 203 -2.08 22.77 6.28
N ASP A 204 -1.40 23.92 6.11
CA ASP A 204 -0.18 24.14 5.29
C ASP A 204 1.04 23.31 5.74
N THR A 205 0.85 22.32 6.62
CA THR A 205 1.90 21.52 7.26
C THR A 205 2.05 20.12 6.68
N THR A 206 1.42 19.80 5.55
CA THR A 206 1.56 18.46 4.95
C THR A 206 1.81 18.51 3.45
N THR A 207 3.05 18.20 3.06
CA THR A 207 3.36 17.75 1.70
C THR A 207 4.50 16.75 1.76
N ASP A 208 4.20 15.50 1.39
CA ASP A 208 5.17 14.41 1.27
C ASP A 208 5.82 14.47 -0.13
N GLY A 209 7.13 14.70 -0.19
CA GLY A 209 7.99 14.59 -1.39
C GLY A 209 9.46 14.80 -1.02
N GLU A 210 10.38 14.07 -1.66
CA GLU A 210 11.82 14.10 -1.35
C GLU A 210 12.53 15.42 -1.72
N ASP A 211 11.84 16.38 -2.36
CA ASP A 211 12.39 17.70 -2.76
C ASP A 211 11.64 18.90 -2.17
N ALA A 212 10.98 18.74 -1.01
CA ALA A 212 10.35 19.88 -0.32
C ALA A 212 11.41 20.66 0.48
N LEU A 213 12.01 21.68 -0.13
CA LEU A 213 12.82 22.66 0.59
C LEU A 213 11.92 23.57 1.43
N ILE A 214 12.38 23.91 2.64
CA ILE A 214 11.72 24.94 3.44
C ILE A 214 11.66 26.25 2.64
N THR A 215 10.48 26.87 2.56
CA THR A 215 10.37 28.17 1.87
C THR A 215 11.20 29.21 2.60
N ILE A 216 11.74 30.21 1.89
CA ILE A 216 12.49 31.33 2.51
C ILE A 216 11.66 31.99 3.61
N ARG A 217 10.35 32.15 3.40
CA ARG A 217 9.43 32.69 4.41
C ARG A 217 9.30 31.76 5.62
N GLY A 218 9.19 30.45 5.40
CA GLY A 218 9.21 29.45 6.47
C GLY A 218 10.50 29.52 7.28
N PHE A 219 11.65 29.61 6.61
CA PHE A 219 12.95 29.76 7.26
C PHE A 219 13.05 31.06 8.06
N LEU A 220 12.66 32.20 7.50
CA LEU A 220 12.65 33.50 8.20
C LEU A 220 11.71 33.48 9.41
N ASN A 221 10.57 32.80 9.32
CA ASN A 221 9.66 32.62 10.45
C ASN A 221 10.31 31.78 11.56
N ILE A 222 11.03 30.70 11.22
CA ILE A 222 11.78 29.90 12.20
C ILE A 222 12.87 30.74 12.87
N VAL A 223 13.64 31.52 12.09
CA VAL A 223 14.66 32.43 12.64
C VAL A 223 14.04 33.47 13.56
N ALA A 224 12.87 34.02 13.22
CA ALA A 224 12.17 34.97 14.07
C ALA A 224 11.73 34.35 15.41
N LEU A 225 11.46 33.04 15.47
CA LEU A 225 11.13 32.34 16.71
C LEU A 225 12.30 32.31 17.70
N ILE A 226 13.55 32.27 17.21
CA ILE A 226 14.76 32.28 18.07
C ILE A 226 14.76 33.49 19.02
N GLN A 227 14.25 34.64 18.56
CA GLN A 227 14.23 35.88 19.32
C GLN A 227 12.93 36.11 20.10
N ARG A 228 11.91 35.25 19.94
CA ARG A 228 10.55 35.45 20.48
C ARG A 228 10.14 34.43 21.53
N VAL A 229 10.96 33.41 21.74
CA VAL A 229 10.70 32.34 22.71
C VAL A 229 11.18 32.78 24.09
N GLU A 230 10.31 32.66 25.10
CA GLU A 230 10.59 33.17 26.46
C GLU A 230 10.72 32.03 27.48
N SER A 231 9.84 31.03 27.41
CA SER A 231 9.79 29.93 28.37
C SER A 231 10.70 28.75 28.01
N ASP A 232 11.10 27.98 29.01
CA ASP A 232 12.01 26.83 28.78
C ASP A 232 11.36 25.72 27.95
N ALA A 233 10.04 25.54 28.06
CA ALA A 233 9.30 24.60 27.22
C ALA A 233 9.30 24.99 25.74
N GLU A 234 9.11 26.28 25.45
CA GLU A 234 9.19 26.81 24.09
C GLU A 234 10.62 26.72 23.53
N LYS A 235 11.65 26.94 24.36
CA LYS A 235 13.06 26.76 23.96
C LYS A 235 13.34 25.32 23.57
N ILE A 236 12.86 24.36 24.35
CA ILE A 236 13.01 22.92 24.05
C ILE A 236 12.32 22.57 22.73
N ALA A 237 11.09 23.05 22.51
CA ALA A 237 10.35 22.80 21.28
C ALA A 237 11.04 23.41 20.05
N LEU A 238 11.53 24.65 20.16
CA LEU A 238 12.27 25.31 19.10
C LEU A 238 13.59 24.58 18.79
N ASN A 239 14.35 24.18 19.82
CA ASN A 239 15.59 23.43 19.65
C ASN A 239 15.34 22.07 18.99
N CYS A 240 14.24 21.40 19.31
CA CYS A 240 13.84 20.16 18.64
C CYS A 240 13.49 20.40 17.15
N LEU A 241 12.76 21.48 16.84
CA LEU A 241 12.47 21.85 15.46
C LEU A 241 13.75 22.16 14.66
N LEU A 242 14.66 22.93 15.23
CA LEU A 242 15.95 23.24 14.62
C LEU A 242 16.79 21.98 14.39
N LEU A 243 16.82 21.07 15.38
CA LEU A 243 17.50 19.79 15.25
C LEU A 243 16.96 18.98 14.07
N LEU A 244 15.63 18.88 13.94
CA LEU A 244 14.98 18.17 12.82
C LEU A 244 15.35 18.78 11.46
N VAL A 245 15.35 20.11 11.37
CA VAL A 245 15.67 20.83 10.12
C VAL A 245 17.14 20.66 9.73
N ILE A 246 18.06 20.79 10.69
CA ILE A 246 19.51 20.73 10.42
C ILE A 246 19.95 19.30 10.10
N THR A 247 19.44 18.31 10.84
CA THR A 247 19.89 16.92 10.72
C THR A 247 19.13 16.11 9.67
N GLY A 248 17.95 16.59 9.24
CA GLY A 248 17.03 15.84 8.39
C GLY A 248 16.40 14.63 9.10
N PHE A 249 16.46 14.56 10.43
CA PHE A 249 15.84 13.49 11.20
C PHE A 249 14.34 13.42 10.96
N ARG A 250 13.81 12.20 10.91
CA ARG A 250 12.37 12.02 11.06
C ARG A 250 11.99 12.33 12.50
N SER A 251 10.78 12.86 12.70
CA SER A 251 10.28 13.20 14.04
C SER A 251 10.45 12.05 15.05
N ILE A 252 10.16 10.82 14.63
CA ILE A 252 10.33 9.62 15.46
C ILE A 252 11.79 9.27 15.76
N GLU A 253 12.75 9.62 14.91
CA GLU A 253 14.18 9.43 15.16
C GLU A 253 14.66 10.42 16.24
N ALA A 254 14.20 11.67 16.20
CA ALA A 254 14.50 12.67 17.22
C ALA A 254 13.88 12.34 18.59
N PHE A 255 12.64 11.86 18.63
CA PHE A 255 12.00 11.47 19.90
C PHE A 255 12.62 10.23 20.56
N ASN A 256 13.35 9.41 19.80
CA ASN A 256 14.04 8.23 20.31
C ASN A 256 15.51 8.49 20.66
N LEU A 257 15.97 9.75 20.63
CA LEU A 257 17.31 10.11 21.09
C LEU A 257 17.45 9.79 22.58
N ARG A 258 18.55 9.11 22.92
CA ARG A 258 18.90 8.83 24.31
C ARG A 258 19.60 10.03 24.93
N GLN A 259 19.60 10.12 26.25
CA GLN A 259 20.29 11.22 26.97
C GLN A 259 21.79 11.27 26.66
N ASP A 260 22.39 10.11 26.37
CA ASP A 260 23.80 9.92 26.00
C ASP A 260 24.03 9.88 24.48
N ALA A 261 23.06 10.35 23.67
CA ALA A 261 23.15 10.32 22.21
C ALA A 261 24.29 11.19 21.66
N LEU A 262 24.67 12.26 22.37
CA LEU A 262 25.78 13.11 21.97
C LEU A 262 27.09 12.48 22.39
N PHE A 263 27.97 12.21 21.44
CA PHE A 263 29.29 11.65 21.73
C PHE A 263 30.39 12.36 20.94
N LYS A 264 31.59 12.34 21.50
CA LYS A 264 32.79 12.92 20.90
C LYS A 264 33.67 11.80 20.36
N ARG A 265 34.30 12.05 19.21
CA ARG A 265 35.34 11.19 18.65
C ARG A 265 36.60 12.02 18.44
N GLN A 266 37.67 11.63 19.13
CA GLN A 266 38.96 12.31 18.99
C GLN A 266 39.49 12.20 17.56
N ILE A 267 40.19 13.24 17.13
CA ILE A 267 40.87 13.24 15.83
C ILE A 267 42.21 12.55 16.03
N ASP A 268 42.39 11.41 15.36
CA ASP A 268 43.62 10.62 15.48
C ASP A 268 44.76 11.17 14.60
N ASP A 269 44.46 12.05 13.63
CA ASP A 269 45.43 12.65 12.70
C ASP A 269 46.07 13.94 13.28
N PRO A 270 47.39 13.94 13.60
CA PRO A 270 48.07 15.11 14.16
C PRO A 270 48.06 16.34 13.24
N ALA A 271 48.06 16.15 11.92
CA ALA A 271 48.04 17.26 10.97
C ALA A 271 46.66 17.93 10.92
N LEU A 272 45.59 17.14 11.03
CA LEU A 272 44.22 17.64 11.10
C LEU A 272 43.94 18.30 12.46
N CYS A 273 44.43 17.71 13.56
CA CYS A 273 44.38 18.32 14.89
C CYS A 273 45.04 19.70 14.91
N LYS A 274 46.26 19.81 14.35
CA LYS A 274 46.97 21.08 14.29
C LYS A 274 46.22 22.12 13.47
N ARG A 275 45.64 21.72 12.33
CA ARG A 275 44.79 22.60 11.51
C ARG A 275 43.54 23.09 12.25
N PHE A 276 42.93 22.26 13.09
CA PHE A 276 41.76 22.64 13.87
C PHE A 276 42.17 23.60 14.98
N GLN A 277 43.28 23.33 15.67
CA GLN A 277 43.86 24.21 16.69
C GLN A 277 44.27 25.58 16.12
N ASP A 278 44.89 25.61 14.93
CA ASP A 278 45.26 26.85 14.23
C ASP A 278 44.03 27.72 13.88
N LYS A 279 42.85 27.09 13.77
CA LYS A 279 41.55 27.74 13.55
C LYS A 279 40.76 28.01 14.84
N GLY A 280 41.30 27.65 16.01
CA GLY A 280 40.61 27.75 17.29
C GLY A 280 39.48 26.75 17.49
N LEU A 281 39.45 25.65 16.73
CA LEU A 281 38.43 24.60 16.80
C LEU A 281 38.85 23.44 17.73
N PRO A 282 37.89 22.71 18.32
CA PRO A 282 38.18 21.54 19.16
C PRO A 282 38.82 20.40 18.38
N ASP A 283 39.66 19.60 19.02
CA ASP A 283 40.39 18.44 18.44
C ASP A 283 39.55 17.14 18.35
N TYR A 284 38.22 17.26 18.33
CA TYR A 284 37.30 16.13 18.25
C TYR A 284 36.14 16.42 17.29
N PHE A 285 35.61 15.36 16.68
CA PHE A 285 34.31 15.39 16.00
C PHE A 285 33.18 15.20 17.00
N LEU A 286 32.08 15.91 16.76
CA LEU A 286 30.85 15.77 17.53
C LEU A 286 29.82 14.97 16.72
N GLY A 287 29.26 13.92 17.32
CA GLY A 287 28.28 13.06 16.67
C GLY A 287 27.02 12.89 17.52
N ILE A 288 25.88 12.76 16.84
CA ILE A 288 24.60 12.43 17.45
C ILE A 288 24.22 11.00 17.03
N ARG A 289 24.19 10.08 17.99
CA ARG A 289 23.79 8.68 17.79
C ARG A 289 22.28 8.54 17.87
N TYR A 290 21.69 7.87 16.90
CA TYR A 290 20.24 7.66 16.82
C TYR A 290 19.89 6.30 16.20
N VAL A 291 18.66 5.85 16.40
CA VAL A 291 18.14 4.61 15.81
C VAL A 291 17.30 4.97 14.58
N GLY A 292 17.75 4.55 13.40
CA GLY A 292 17.05 4.81 12.14
C GLY A 292 15.79 3.96 11.98
N VAL A 293 14.73 4.55 11.43
CA VAL A 293 13.48 3.81 11.16
C VAL A 293 13.53 3.02 9.85
N LYS A 294 12.58 2.08 9.67
CA LYS A 294 12.51 1.15 8.53
C LYS A 294 13.69 0.17 8.42
N GLY A 295 14.18 -0.31 9.57
CA GLY A 295 15.22 -1.35 9.61
C GLY A 295 16.64 -0.85 9.34
N ALA A 296 16.87 0.46 9.44
CA ALA A 296 18.13 1.10 9.10
C ALA A 296 19.22 1.02 10.20
N GLY A 297 18.93 0.42 11.36
CA GLY A 297 19.86 0.18 12.46
C GLY A 297 20.29 1.44 13.24
N GLU A 298 21.30 1.31 14.10
CA GLU A 298 21.95 2.45 14.77
C GLU A 298 22.79 3.26 13.78
N ARG A 299 22.70 4.59 13.87
CA ARG A 299 23.36 5.55 12.98
C ARG A 299 23.97 6.70 13.77
N THR A 300 24.91 7.39 13.15
CA THR A 300 25.51 8.63 13.68
C THR A 300 25.36 9.75 12.66
N HIS A 301 24.82 10.88 13.09
CA HIS A 301 24.89 12.14 12.35
C HIS A 301 26.09 12.94 12.85
N TRP A 302 27.07 13.21 11.99
CA TRP A 302 28.25 14.00 12.34
C TRP A 302 27.96 15.48 12.13
N VAL A 303 28.23 16.27 13.17
CA VAL A 303 28.11 17.73 13.11
C VAL A 303 29.45 18.27 12.64
N GLU A 304 29.42 19.14 11.63
CA GLU A 304 30.64 19.83 11.19
C GLU A 304 31.16 20.76 12.32
N PRO A 305 32.48 20.81 12.57
CA PRO A 305 33.08 21.64 13.61
C PRO A 305 33.12 23.12 13.26
#